data_AF-A0A5A7N1I5-F1
#
_entry.id   AF-A0A5A7N1I5-F1
#
_cell.length_a   1.000
_cell.length_b   1.000
_cell.length_c   1.000
_cell.angle_alpha   90.00
_cell.angle_beta   90.00
_cell.angle_gamma   90.00
#
_symmetry.space_group_name_H-M   'P 1'
#
loop_
_entity.id
_entity.type
_entity.pdbx_description
1 polymer ?
#
loop_
_entity_poly.entity_id
_entity_poly.type
_entity_poly.pdbx_seq_one_letter_code
_entity_poly.pdbx_strand_id
1 'polypeptide(L)'
;MLVNLTNDAWFGLSIGPYQHFAQSRMRAVEEGIPLIRSAGTGISAVVDSVGRVVTQIALGSRGVVDSGVPVALPRPPLYARIGDSLLAVFVGIGAALIIRRRKTRNAGDAV
;
A
#
# COMPACT_ATOMS: atom_id res chain seq x y z
N MET A 1 14.41 -2.37 -4.02
CA MET A 1 13.74 -3.53 -3.41
C MET A 1 13.28 -3.11 -2.02
N LEU A 2 12.07 -3.50 -1.63
CA LEU A 2 11.50 -3.29 -0.30
C LEU A 2 11.64 -4.58 0.52
N VAL A 3 12.02 -4.45 1.78
CA VAL A 3 12.08 -5.57 2.73
C VAL A 3 11.11 -5.31 3.86
N ASN A 4 10.26 -6.30 4.15
CA ASN A 4 9.29 -6.22 5.23
C ASN A 4 9.48 -7.41 6.20
N LEU A 5 10.04 -7.12 7.37
CA LEU A 5 10.20 -8.07 8.46
C LEU A 5 9.10 -7.82 9.48
N THR A 6 8.29 -8.83 9.77
CA THR A 6 7.15 -8.67 10.71
C THR A 6 6.83 -9.98 11.42
N ASN A 7 5.96 -9.92 12.42
CA ASN A 7 5.40 -11.07 13.10
C ASN A 7 3.87 -10.94 13.05
N ASP A 8 3.16 -11.84 12.38
CA ASP A 8 1.69 -11.77 12.35
C ASP A 8 1.04 -12.72 13.36
N ALA A 9 1.80 -13.30 14.30
CA ALA A 9 1.31 -14.29 15.25
C ALA A 9 0.17 -13.76 16.13
N TRP A 10 0.19 -12.47 16.49
CA TRP A 10 -0.85 -11.85 17.31
C TRP A 10 -2.22 -11.77 16.63
N PHE A 11 -2.28 -11.88 15.30
CA PHE A 11 -3.55 -11.94 14.57
C PHE A 11 -4.16 -13.36 14.57
N GLY A 12 -3.37 -14.40 14.86
CA GLY A 12 -3.78 -15.79 14.78
C GLY A 12 -4.21 -16.22 13.37
N LEU A 13 -4.99 -17.31 13.29
CA LEU A 13 -5.59 -17.80 12.05
C LEU A 13 -6.86 -17.01 11.71
N SER A 14 -6.67 -15.76 11.29
CA SER A 14 -7.75 -14.84 10.95
C SER A 14 -7.52 -14.15 9.61
N ILE A 15 -8.39 -13.22 9.24
CA ILE A 15 -8.25 -12.39 8.03
C ILE A 15 -7.16 -11.31 8.16
N GLY A 16 -6.73 -10.98 9.38
CA GLY A 16 -5.78 -9.90 9.65
C GLY A 16 -4.45 -10.02 8.91
N PRO A 17 -3.76 -11.18 8.92
CA PRO A 17 -2.50 -11.37 8.19
C PRO A 17 -2.67 -11.21 6.68
N TYR A 18 -3.81 -11.61 6.12
CA TYR A 18 -4.11 -11.43 4.70
C TYR A 18 -4.28 -9.95 4.34
N GLN A 19 -4.97 -9.19 5.18
CA GLN A 19 -5.12 -7.74 5.00
C GLN A 19 -3.78 -7.02 5.14
N HIS A 20 -2.98 -7.39 6.14
CA HIS A 20 -1.65 -6.83 6.35
C HIS A 20 -0.70 -7.16 5.19
N PHE A 21 -0.77 -8.38 4.65
CA PHE A 21 -0.02 -8.76 3.46
C PHE A 21 -0.48 -7.97 2.23
N ALA A 22 -1.79 -7.78 2.03
CA ALA A 22 -2.32 -6.96 0.93
C ALA A 22 -1.81 -5.51 1.00
N GLN A 23 -1.75 -4.91 2.19
CA GLN A 23 -1.18 -3.57 2.38
C GLN A 23 0.31 -3.53 2.00
N SER A 24 1.08 -4.54 2.39
CA SER A 24 2.50 -4.63 2.02
C SER A 24 2.68 -4.75 0.50
N ARG A 25 1.84 -5.54 -0.18
CA ARG A 25 1.85 -5.67 -1.66
C ARG A 25 1.59 -4.35 -2.35
N MET A 26 0.68 -3.52 -1.83
CA MET A 26 0.40 -2.20 -2.41
C MET A 26 1.64 -1.31 -2.41
N ARG A 27 2.49 -1.36 -1.37
CA ARG A 27 3.75 -0.61 -1.34
C ARG A 27 4.71 -0.99 -2.47
N ALA A 28 4.74 -2.27 -2.86
CA ALA A 28 5.54 -2.72 -4.00
C ALA A 28 5.08 -2.07 -5.32
N VAL A 29 3.76 -1.94 -5.51
CA VAL A 29 3.14 -1.32 -6.68
C VAL A 29 3.35 0.19 -6.71
N GLU A 30 3.17 0.84 -5.56
CA GLU A 30 3.33 2.28 -5.36
C GLU A 30 4.74 2.75 -5.72
N GLU A 31 5.74 2.01 -5.25
CA GLU A 31 7.15 2.32 -5.47
C GLU A 31 7.72 1.70 -6.76
N GLY A 32 7.01 0.74 -7.36
CA GLY A 32 7.48 0.03 -8.56
C GLY A 32 8.74 -0.80 -8.31
N ILE A 33 8.91 -1.31 -7.09
CA ILE A 33 10.06 -2.14 -6.69
C ILE A 33 9.57 -3.47 -6.09
N PRO A 34 10.33 -4.56 -6.25
CA PRO A 34 9.98 -5.85 -5.66
C PRO A 34 9.92 -5.77 -4.13
N LEU A 35 9.05 -6.58 -3.52
CA LEU A 35 8.92 -6.75 -2.08
C LEU A 35 9.36 -8.16 -1.66
N ILE A 36 10.23 -8.22 -0.65
CA ILE A 36 10.58 -9.45 0.07
C ILE A 36 10.01 -9.34 1.49
N ARG A 37 9.05 -10.21 1.81
CA ARG A 37 8.40 -10.23 3.12
C ARG A 37 8.75 -11.51 3.88
N SER A 38 9.22 -11.34 5.12
CA SER A 38 9.42 -12.41 6.09
C SER A 38 8.53 -12.15 7.31
N ALA A 39 7.50 -12.97 7.47
CA ALA A 39 6.53 -12.86 8.55
C ALA A 39 6.59 -14.09 9.48
N GLY A 40 6.83 -13.87 10.78
CA GLY A 40 6.72 -14.92 11.79
C GLY A 40 5.27 -15.38 11.96
N THR A 41 5.01 -16.69 11.81
CA THR A 41 3.68 -17.34 11.79
C THR A 41 2.69 -16.81 10.74
N GLY A 42 3.03 -15.69 10.08
CA GLY A 42 2.30 -14.97 9.04
C GLY A 42 2.61 -15.43 7.63
N ILE A 43 2.13 -14.66 6.65
CA ILE A 43 2.41 -14.91 5.24
C ILE A 43 3.78 -14.32 4.89
N SER A 44 4.73 -15.19 4.53
CA SER A 44 6.02 -14.81 3.98
C SER A 44 5.97 -14.95 2.46
N ALA A 45 6.49 -13.98 1.71
CA ALA A 45 6.34 -13.97 0.26
C ALA A 45 7.37 -13.12 -0.46
N VAL A 46 7.58 -13.46 -1.73
CA VAL A 46 8.28 -12.63 -2.73
C VAL A 46 7.24 -12.10 -3.70
N VAL A 47 7.25 -10.79 -3.89
CA VAL A 47 6.27 -10.05 -4.68
C VAL A 47 7.02 -9.19 -5.70
N ASP A 48 6.57 -9.23 -6.95
CA ASP A 48 7.18 -8.42 -8.01
C ASP A 48 6.80 -6.93 -7.91
N SER A 49 7.42 -6.10 -8.75
CA SER A 49 7.21 -4.65 -8.76
C SER A 49 5.81 -4.20 -9.22
N VAL A 50 4.95 -5.12 -9.67
CA VAL A 50 3.55 -4.86 -10.03
C VAL A 50 2.57 -5.56 -9.07
N GLY A 51 3.08 -6.05 -7.93
CA GLY A 51 2.29 -6.59 -6.84
C GLY A 51 1.88 -8.05 -7.01
N ARG A 52 2.38 -8.78 -8.01
CA ARG A 52 2.08 -10.22 -8.18
C ARG A 52 2.91 -11.05 -7.21
N VAL A 53 2.29 -12.05 -6.62
CA VAL A 53 2.98 -12.99 -5.73
C VAL A 53 3.76 -13.98 -6.60
N VAL A 54 5.08 -13.95 -6.50
CA VAL A 54 5.97 -14.88 -7.20
C VAL A 54 6.00 -16.22 -6.47
N THR A 55 6.13 -16.16 -5.15
CA THR A 55 6.12 -17.33 -4.27
C THR A 55 5.75 -16.91 -2.85
N GLN A 56 5.17 -17.82 -2.08
CA GLN A 56 4.75 -17.55 -0.71
C GLN A 56 4.74 -18.81 0.16
N ILE A 57 4.90 -18.60 1.46
CA ILE A 57 4.58 -19.56 2.52
C ILE A 57 3.24 -19.13 3.11
N ALA A 58 2.29 -20.07 3.16
CA ALA A 58 0.95 -19.83 3.68
C ALA A 58 0.96 -19.52 5.19
N LEU A 59 -0.12 -18.87 5.65
CA LEU A 59 -0.32 -18.55 7.05
C LEU A 59 -0.20 -19.80 7.94
N GLY A 60 0.51 -19.68 9.07
CA GLY A 60 0.71 -20.78 10.02
C GLY A 60 1.56 -21.94 9.50
N SER A 61 2.16 -21.83 8.31
CA SER A 61 3.00 -22.87 7.73
C SER A 61 4.48 -22.59 7.98
N ARG A 62 5.27 -23.65 8.20
CA ARG A 62 6.73 -23.57 8.27
C ARG A 62 7.31 -23.89 6.89
N GLY A 63 8.22 -23.05 6.42
CA GLY A 63 8.88 -23.26 5.14
C GLY A 63 10.07 -22.33 4.94
N VAL A 64 10.73 -22.49 3.80
CA VAL A 64 11.79 -21.62 3.30
C VAL A 64 11.44 -21.24 1.87
N VAL A 65 11.63 -19.97 1.52
CA VAL A 65 11.54 -19.49 0.15
C VAL A 65 12.95 -19.27 -0.37
N ASP A 66 13.31 -20.01 -1.41
CA ASP A 66 14.49 -19.74 -2.22
C ASP A 66 14.02 -19.40 -3.64
N SER A 67 14.21 -18.15 -4.04
CA SER A 67 13.79 -17.64 -5.35
C SER A 67 14.63 -16.44 -5.74
N GLY A 68 14.83 -16.25 -7.04
CA GLY A 68 15.44 -15.04 -7.56
C GLY A 68 14.64 -13.78 -7.17
N VAL A 69 15.35 -12.68 -6.92
CA VAL A 69 14.73 -11.38 -6.62
C VAL A 69 14.19 -10.78 -7.93
N PRO A 70 12.89 -10.47 -8.02
CA PRO A 70 12.34 -9.85 -9.21
C PRO A 70 12.97 -8.48 -9.48
N VAL A 71 12.95 -8.03 -10.73
CA VAL A 71 13.49 -6.71 -11.10
C VAL A 71 12.52 -5.58 -10.75
N ALA A 72 13.06 -4.40 -10.48
CA ALA A 72 12.27 -3.17 -10.35
C ALA A 72 11.73 -2.72 -11.72
N LEU A 73 10.70 -1.89 -11.72
CA LEU A 73 10.23 -1.26 -12.95
C LEU A 73 11.34 -0.35 -13.53
N PRO A 74 11.51 -0.31 -14.87
CA PRO A 74 12.52 0.56 -15.51
C PRO A 74 12.32 2.05 -15.22
N ARG A 75 11.08 2.46 -14.94
CA ARG A 75 10.72 3.82 -14.58
C ARG A 75 9.86 3.79 -13.32
N PRO A 76 10.15 4.65 -12.31
CA PRO A 76 9.33 4.76 -11.13
C PRO A 76 7.88 5.15 -11.48
N PRO A 77 6.87 4.55 -10.82
CA PRO A 77 5.48 4.97 -10.94
C PRO A 77 5.28 6.45 -10.58
N LEU A 78 4.15 7.01 -10.99
CA LEU A 78 3.84 8.41 -10.69
C LEU A 78 3.82 8.66 -9.18
N TYR A 79 3.20 7.75 -8.42
CA TYR A 79 3.10 7.85 -6.96
C TYR A 79 4.47 7.91 -6.28
N ALA A 80 5.43 7.05 -6.65
CA ALA A 80 6.81 7.12 -6.15
C ALA A 80 7.50 8.49 -6.34
N ARG A 81 7.07 9.28 -7.34
CA ARG A 81 7.67 10.58 -7.67
C ARG A 81 7.01 11.76 -6.96
N ILE A 82 5.70 11.69 -6.75
CA ILE A 82 4.91 12.84 -6.26
C ILE A 82 4.25 12.57 -4.90
N GLY A 83 4.26 11.32 -4.43
CA GLY A 83 3.61 10.87 -3.20
C GLY A 83 2.15 11.34 -3.11
N ASP A 84 1.78 11.78 -1.91
CA ASP A 84 0.41 12.22 -1.60
C ASP A 84 0.10 13.65 -2.09
N SER A 85 1.04 14.33 -2.77
CA SER A 85 0.82 15.72 -3.23
C SER A 85 -0.37 15.86 -4.18
N LEU A 86 -0.58 14.87 -5.07
CA LEU A 86 -1.73 14.85 -5.97
C LEU A 86 -3.05 14.76 -5.19
N LEU A 87 -3.10 13.91 -4.16
CA LEU A 87 -4.25 13.80 -3.28
C LEU A 87 -4.49 15.11 -2.51
N ALA A 88 -3.44 15.72 -1.98
CA ALA A 88 -3.52 16.99 -1.28
C ALA A 88 -4.11 18.11 -2.16
N VAL A 89 -3.75 18.16 -3.45
CA VAL A 89 -4.34 19.11 -4.41
C VAL A 89 -5.85 18.89 -4.57
N PHE A 90 -6.29 17.64 -4.77
CA PHE A 90 -7.73 17.34 -4.89
C PHE A 90 -8.51 17.68 -3.61
N VAL A 91 -7.97 17.34 -2.45
CA VAL A 91 -8.56 17.69 -1.15
C VAL A 91 -8.64 19.20 -0.97
N GLY A 92 -7.58 19.94 -1.33
CA GLY A 92 -7.56 21.40 -1.28
C GLY A 92 -8.61 22.05 -2.18
N ILE A 93 -8.77 21.57 -3.41
CA ILE A 93 -9.82 22.04 -4.34
C ILE A 93 -11.21 21.76 -3.75
N GLY A 94 -11.45 20.55 -3.26
CA GLY A 94 -12.72 20.17 -2.62
C GLY A 94 -13.06 21.07 -1.43
N ALA A 95 -12.09 21.29 -0.53
CA ALA A 95 -12.26 22.18 0.61
C ALA A 95 -12.56 23.63 0.18
N ALA A 96 -11.83 24.15 -0.81
CA ALA A 96 -12.05 25.50 -1.34
C ALA A 96 -13.47 25.66 -1.93
N LEU A 97 -13.97 24.65 -2.66
CA LEU A 97 -15.33 24.65 -3.21
C LEU A 97 -16.40 24.63 -2.11
N ILE A 98 -16.20 23.83 -1.06
CA ILE A 98 -17.12 23.78 0.09
C ILE A 98 -17.15 25.13 0.81
N ILE A 99 -15.98 25.73 1.06
CA ILE A 99 -15.86 27.04 1.71
C ILE A 99 -16.56 28.12 0.86
N ARG A 100 -16.35 28.11 -0.46
CA ARG A 100 -16.98 29.06 -1.38
C ARG A 100 -18.50 28.93 -1.37
N ARG A 101 -19.05 27.71 -1.41
CA ARG A 101 -20.50 27.44 -1.34
C ARG A 101 -21.13 27.89 -0.03
N ARG A 102 -20.43 27.74 1.10
CA ARG A 102 -20.91 28.19 2.41
C ARG A 102 -20.98 29.73 2.47
N LYS A 103 -19.97 30.44 1.96
CA LYS A 103 -19.98 31.92 1.88
C LYS A 103 -21.14 32.45 1.03
N THR A 104 -21.41 31.85 -0.12
CA THR A 104 -22.52 32.29 -0.99
C THR A 104 -23.89 32.03 -0.38
N ARG A 105 -24.08 30.92 0.36
CA ARG A 105 -25.36 30.62 1.03
C ARG A 105 -25.64 31.60 2.16
N ASN A 106 -24.66 31.83 3.03
CA ASN A 106 -24.80 32.77 4.14
C ASN A 106 -25.01 34.24 3.69
N ALA A 107 -24.55 34.59 2.48
CA ALA A 107 -24.80 35.91 1.90
C ALA A 107 -26.22 36.04 1.30
N GLY A 108 -26.85 34.94 0.91
CA GLY A 108 -28.23 34.91 0.42
C GLY A 108 -29.29 34.89 1.54
N ASP A 109 -28.95 34.34 2.71
CA ASP A 109 -29.83 34.31 3.89
C ASP A 109 -29.84 35.66 4.67
N ALA A 110 -29.01 36.62 4.29
CA ALA A 110 -28.84 37.92 4.95
C ALA A 110 -29.56 39.09 4.23
N VAL A 111 -30.42 38.78 3.26
CA VAL A 111 -31.27 39.72 2.49
C VAL A 111 -32.72 39.31 2.65
#